data_AF-A0A8H4GT96-F1
#
_entry.id   AF-A0A8H4GT96-F1
#
_cell.length_a   1.000
_cell.length_b   1.000
_cell.length_c   1.000
_cell.angle_alpha   90.00
_cell.angle_beta   90.00
_cell.angle_gamma   90.00
#
_symmetry.space_group_name_H-M   'P 1'
#
loop_
_entity.id
_entity.type
_entity.pdbx_description
1 polymer ?
#
loop_
_entity_poly.entity_id
_entity_poly.type
_entity_poly.pdbx_seq_one_letter_code
_entity_poly.pdbx_strand_id
1 'polypeptide(L)'
;MNKTPEIMARRGELDPDTFVKADAFTKETYRDLYPAINPTRPNLSQSGKVVIITGASRGLGRSSFAASFARAHADAIILLARSRENLAETEKMIESINPSTVVHSIAVDISDHHAVKRAFDEISERLGARTPQVLVNNAGVISSQTPMVDDDPDFWWRTQEVNLRGTFNVTHAFLKMVGPSPAASTTVINITSAAGHYVIQNLSSYNMGRSVPWLAPFMKDTAGLCGGTAVWLASGDRHFLSGRYVAANWDVEELEARKEEIVRENLLTDLKRQQERNLQKKLETAKERVAEANRKKNRAIRELRSEKQRQRNKRVRENLERYKNEQPVIDLERQLQGKLVDTKVLGALDNAGSAGPEFMRVIDTVLTMPGATVEAEYQRRINAINAVAAFCGVEEGRPTPRANQCRRRKAVDDIDPCSSPKRHKTLTQDNVESILQDAMESVRVKFAEVRPTMCFLCVGNPDLPLEKRVAKYATPGSITRHFLRKHVNTSWPSGGVPCNVCDNESLEHKSTLVIHAERAHGTVVRGHTQERLARQLNAAMFAPRVDEH
;
A
#
# COMPACT_ATOMS: atom_id res chain seq x y z
N MET A 1 22.13 -13.44 5.54
CA MET A 1 21.39 -13.30 4.27
C MET A 1 21.02 -11.83 4.02
N ASN A 2 21.98 -10.94 4.24
CA ASN A 2 22.54 -10.06 3.20
C ASN A 2 22.36 -10.62 1.78
N LYS A 3 21.37 -10.08 1.05
CA LYS A 3 21.39 -10.17 -0.40
C LYS A 3 22.42 -9.17 -0.90
N THR A 4 23.54 -9.70 -1.37
CA THR A 4 24.67 -8.99 -1.96
C THR A 4 24.25 -8.24 -3.23
N PRO A 5 24.96 -7.15 -3.59
CA PRO A 5 24.77 -6.39 -4.84
C PRO A 5 24.80 -7.22 -6.13
N GLU A 6 25.30 -8.47 -6.08
CA GLU A 6 25.27 -9.44 -7.19
C GLU A 6 23.86 -9.72 -7.74
N ILE A 7 22.79 -9.47 -6.98
CA ILE A 7 21.41 -9.60 -7.50
C ILE A 7 20.98 -8.38 -8.34
N MET A 8 21.58 -7.19 -8.11
CA MET A 8 21.29 -5.98 -8.89
C MET A 8 22.04 -5.95 -10.23
N ALA A 9 23.18 -6.66 -10.35
CA ALA A 9 24.03 -6.67 -11.53
C ALA A 9 23.65 -7.70 -12.62
N ARG A 10 22.77 -8.68 -12.36
CA ARG A 10 22.42 -9.72 -13.35
C ARG A 10 21.51 -9.24 -14.51
N ARG A 11 21.25 -7.94 -14.67
CA ARG A 11 20.34 -7.40 -15.72
C ARG A 11 20.76 -6.13 -16.46
N GLY A 12 22.02 -5.70 -16.38
CA GLY A 12 22.51 -4.53 -17.14
C GLY A 12 22.20 -3.21 -16.44
N GLU A 13 23.21 -2.76 -15.69
CA GLU A 13 23.63 -1.38 -15.41
C GLU A 13 22.57 -0.28 -15.44
N LEU A 14 22.23 0.23 -14.25
CA LEU A 14 21.44 1.46 -14.09
C LEU A 14 22.06 2.62 -14.88
N ASP A 15 21.22 3.41 -15.56
CA ASP A 15 21.64 4.64 -16.26
C ASP A 15 22.52 5.47 -15.31
N PRO A 16 23.72 5.94 -15.72
CA PRO A 16 24.54 6.85 -14.93
C PRO A 16 23.78 8.07 -14.40
N ASP A 17 22.72 8.50 -15.11
CA ASP A 17 21.82 9.59 -14.76
C ASP A 17 20.65 9.21 -13.87
N THR A 18 20.58 7.97 -13.41
CA THR A 18 19.49 7.48 -12.55
C THR A 18 19.23 8.42 -11.37
N PHE A 19 20.27 8.85 -10.65
CA PHE A 19 20.11 9.72 -9.47
C PHE A 19 19.82 11.17 -9.84
N VAL A 20 20.40 11.67 -10.93
CA VAL A 20 20.19 13.04 -11.38
C VAL A 20 18.76 13.23 -11.89
N LYS A 21 18.24 12.27 -12.65
CA LYS A 21 16.88 12.30 -13.22
C LYS A 21 15.80 11.96 -12.20
N ALA A 22 16.10 11.12 -11.19
CA ALA A 22 15.10 10.67 -10.22
C ALA A 22 14.47 11.83 -9.42
N ASP A 23 15.29 12.82 -9.05
CA ASP A 23 14.90 13.97 -8.22
C ASP A 23 14.99 15.29 -8.99
N ALA A 24 15.06 15.24 -10.32
CA ALA A 24 15.12 16.43 -11.15
C ALA A 24 13.84 17.26 -11.02
N PHE A 25 13.98 18.54 -10.67
CA PHE A 25 12.86 19.50 -10.70
C PHE A 25 12.62 20.04 -12.12
N THR A 26 13.70 20.20 -12.88
CA THR A 26 13.71 20.59 -14.28
C THR A 26 13.63 19.36 -15.18
N LYS A 27 13.12 19.54 -16.40
CA LYS A 27 13.02 18.47 -17.40
C LYS A 27 14.40 18.06 -17.89
N GLU A 28 15.24 19.05 -18.19
CA GLU A 28 16.62 18.85 -18.59
C GLU A 28 17.55 18.94 -17.37
N THR A 29 18.63 18.16 -17.43
CA THR A 29 19.67 18.16 -16.39
C THR A 29 21.05 18.09 -17.02
N TYR A 30 22.02 18.76 -16.41
CA TYR A 30 23.39 18.87 -16.92
C TYR A 30 24.41 18.21 -15.98
N ARG A 31 25.47 17.66 -16.58
CA ARG A 31 26.61 17.02 -15.91
C ARG A 31 27.88 17.84 -15.96
N ASP A 32 27.91 18.86 -16.81
CA ASP A 32 29.04 19.73 -17.02
C ASP A 32 28.58 21.18 -17.14
N LEU A 33 29.52 22.11 -17.07
CA LEU A 33 29.30 23.52 -17.34
C LEU A 33 28.63 23.69 -18.71
N TYR A 34 27.47 24.35 -18.71
CA TYR A 34 26.66 24.59 -19.89
C TYR A 34 26.43 26.09 -20.10
N PRO A 35 25.98 26.52 -21.29
CA PRO A 35 26.00 27.93 -21.66
C PRO A 35 25.31 28.86 -20.66
N ALA A 36 24.19 28.51 -20.05
CA ALA A 36 23.46 29.43 -19.18
C ALA A 36 24.18 29.79 -17.87
N ILE A 37 25.09 28.93 -17.39
CA ILE A 37 25.83 29.11 -16.15
C ILE A 37 27.34 29.35 -16.37
N ASN A 38 27.78 29.52 -17.61
CA ASN A 38 29.19 29.71 -17.91
C ASN A 38 29.71 31.03 -17.30
N PRO A 39 30.68 31.01 -16.36
CA PRO A 39 31.12 32.19 -15.63
C PRO A 39 31.74 33.28 -16.51
N THR A 40 32.17 32.96 -17.74
CA THR A 40 32.73 33.95 -18.67
C THR A 40 31.66 34.80 -19.36
N ARG A 41 30.37 34.57 -19.09
CA ARG A 41 29.29 35.32 -19.71
C ARG A 41 29.19 36.74 -19.15
N PRO A 42 29.01 37.76 -20.00
CA PRO A 42 28.92 39.15 -19.54
C PRO A 42 27.80 39.38 -18.50
N ASN A 43 26.64 38.73 -18.68
CA ASN A 43 25.50 38.88 -17.78
C ASN A 43 25.68 38.15 -16.42
N LEU A 44 26.73 37.35 -16.27
CA LEU A 44 27.10 36.67 -15.02
C LEU A 44 28.33 37.30 -14.35
N SER A 45 28.81 38.43 -14.88
CA SER A 45 29.96 39.15 -14.31
C SER A 45 29.74 39.46 -12.83
N GLN A 46 30.81 39.26 -12.06
CA GLN A 46 30.92 39.55 -10.64
C GLN A 46 31.80 40.77 -10.38
N SER A 47 32.09 41.59 -11.40
CA SER A 47 32.79 42.86 -11.24
C SER A 47 32.09 43.76 -10.21
N GLY A 48 32.88 44.45 -9.40
CA GLY A 48 32.41 45.21 -8.24
C GLY A 48 32.25 44.37 -6.96
N LYS A 49 32.21 43.03 -7.06
CA LYS A 49 31.90 42.16 -5.91
C LYS A 49 33.13 41.57 -5.24
N VAL A 50 33.00 41.45 -3.92
CA VAL A 50 33.91 40.74 -3.03
C VAL A 50 33.25 39.44 -2.57
N VAL A 51 33.96 38.32 -2.74
CA VAL A 51 33.47 36.97 -2.51
C VAL A 51 34.29 36.29 -1.40
N ILE A 52 33.62 35.75 -0.38
CA ILE A 52 34.26 34.94 0.67
C ILE A 52 33.94 33.47 0.43
N ILE A 53 34.95 32.60 0.43
CA ILE A 53 34.79 31.15 0.20
C ILE A 53 35.42 30.38 1.36
N THR A 54 34.63 29.56 2.05
CA THR A 54 35.15 28.63 3.07
C THR A 54 35.53 27.28 2.46
N GLY A 55 36.54 26.61 3.02
CA GLY A 55 37.03 25.35 2.49
C GLY A 55 37.76 25.50 1.14
N ALA A 56 38.33 26.68 0.89
CA ALA A 56 38.85 27.07 -0.42
C ALA A 56 40.24 26.47 -0.78
N SER A 57 40.85 25.71 0.13
CA SER A 57 42.19 25.12 -0.09
C SER A 57 42.23 23.96 -1.09
N ARG A 58 41.11 23.26 -1.34
CA ARG A 58 41.07 22.06 -2.20
C ARG A 58 39.65 21.75 -2.65
N GLY A 59 39.49 20.70 -3.46
CA GLY A 59 38.19 20.20 -3.92
C GLY A 59 37.37 21.30 -4.59
N LEU A 60 36.04 21.29 -4.39
CA LEU A 60 35.12 22.28 -4.97
C LEU A 60 35.50 23.72 -4.59
N GLY A 61 35.93 23.97 -3.35
CA GLY A 61 36.37 25.30 -2.92
C GLY A 61 37.42 25.91 -3.84
N ARG A 62 38.45 25.12 -4.19
CA ARG A 62 39.54 25.53 -5.09
C ARG A 62 39.13 25.42 -6.57
N SER A 63 38.84 24.20 -7.05
CA SER A 63 38.74 23.93 -8.49
C SER A 63 37.43 24.42 -9.11
N SER A 64 36.41 24.70 -8.29
CA SER A 64 35.07 25.08 -8.73
C SER A 64 34.78 26.53 -8.38
N PHE A 65 34.56 26.84 -7.09
CA PHE A 65 34.07 28.15 -6.67
C PHE A 65 35.09 29.25 -6.90
N ALA A 66 36.31 29.12 -6.36
CA ALA A 66 37.36 30.12 -6.56
C ALA A 66 37.67 30.34 -8.05
N ALA A 67 37.82 29.25 -8.81
CA ALA A 67 38.09 29.32 -10.25
C ALA A 67 36.95 29.99 -11.03
N SER A 68 35.68 29.70 -10.73
CA SER A 68 34.54 30.31 -11.43
C SER A 68 34.34 31.78 -11.09
N PHE A 69 34.49 32.18 -9.82
CA PHE A 69 34.40 33.60 -9.45
C PHE A 69 35.56 34.42 -10.05
N ALA A 70 36.76 33.84 -10.18
CA ALA A 70 37.88 34.48 -10.89
C ALA A 70 37.58 34.68 -12.39
N ARG A 71 37.06 33.64 -13.07
CA ARG A 71 36.61 33.71 -14.47
C ARG A 71 35.47 34.71 -14.68
N ALA A 72 34.65 34.92 -13.66
CA ALA A 72 33.55 35.89 -13.69
C ALA A 72 33.98 37.31 -13.29
N HIS A 73 35.28 37.61 -13.22
CA HIS A 73 35.80 38.94 -12.92
C HIS A 73 35.36 39.51 -11.56
N ALA A 74 35.28 38.68 -10.51
CA ALA A 74 35.15 39.18 -9.15
C ALA A 74 36.34 40.10 -8.80
N ASP A 75 36.07 41.24 -8.15
CA ASP A 75 37.11 42.20 -7.79
C ASP A 75 38.05 41.64 -6.72
N ALA A 76 37.48 40.93 -5.72
CA ALA A 76 38.26 40.28 -4.69
C ALA A 76 37.67 38.93 -4.27
N ILE A 77 38.55 37.97 -4.00
CA ILE A 77 38.20 36.64 -3.48
C ILE A 77 38.98 36.41 -2.18
N ILE A 78 38.26 36.18 -1.09
CA ILE A 78 38.79 35.87 0.23
C ILE A 78 38.66 34.37 0.47
N LEU A 79 39.79 33.72 0.70
CA LEU A 79 39.90 32.27 0.83
C LEU A 79 40.09 31.88 2.29
N LEU A 80 39.14 31.14 2.86
CA LEU A 80 39.20 30.65 4.24
C LEU A 80 39.41 29.13 4.26
N ALA A 81 40.50 28.67 4.86
CA ALA A 81 40.75 27.24 5.13
C ALA A 81 41.85 27.08 6.19
N ARG A 82 42.15 25.84 6.61
CA ARG A 82 43.18 25.61 7.65
C ARG A 82 44.63 25.59 7.11
N SER A 83 44.83 25.05 5.91
CA SER A 83 46.18 24.89 5.32
C SER A 83 46.61 26.15 4.59
N ARG A 84 47.62 26.86 5.13
CA ARG A 84 48.25 28.03 4.49
C ARG A 84 48.87 27.68 3.13
N GLU A 85 49.56 26.55 3.07
CA GLU A 85 50.23 26.08 1.86
C GLU A 85 49.24 25.85 0.72
N ASN A 86 48.16 25.10 0.98
CA ASN A 86 47.14 24.84 -0.05
C ASN A 86 46.35 26.10 -0.43
N LEU A 87 46.20 27.06 0.50
CA LEU A 87 45.60 28.35 0.18
C LEU A 87 46.49 29.13 -0.80
N ALA A 88 47.81 29.16 -0.59
CA ALA A 88 48.75 29.80 -1.50
C ALA A 88 48.72 29.17 -2.92
N GLU A 89 48.49 27.86 -3.02
CA GLU A 89 48.26 27.23 -4.32
C GLU A 89 46.95 27.66 -4.99
N THR A 90 45.89 27.88 -4.22
CA THR A 90 44.63 28.43 -4.73
C THR A 90 44.82 29.88 -5.19
N GLU A 91 45.58 30.70 -4.44
CA GLU A 91 45.92 32.08 -4.84
C GLU A 91 46.60 32.11 -6.21
N LYS A 92 47.69 31.35 -6.38
CA LYS A 92 48.40 31.23 -7.67
C LYS A 92 47.48 30.81 -8.82
N MET A 93 46.54 29.90 -8.55
CA MET A 93 45.58 29.46 -9.56
C MET A 93 44.60 30.58 -9.94
N ILE A 94 44.10 31.34 -8.98
CA ILE A 94 43.24 32.51 -9.27
C ILE A 94 44.02 33.56 -10.07
N GLU A 95 45.24 33.89 -9.66
CA GLU A 95 46.12 34.82 -10.38
C GLU A 95 46.35 34.39 -11.84
N SER A 96 46.53 33.08 -12.08
CA SER A 96 46.69 32.54 -13.43
C SER A 96 45.42 32.64 -14.28
N ILE A 97 44.24 32.60 -13.66
CA ILE A 97 42.94 32.69 -14.34
C ILE A 97 42.62 34.15 -14.65
N ASN A 98 42.78 35.04 -13.66
CA ASN A 98 42.49 36.46 -13.78
C ASN A 98 43.39 37.27 -12.84
N PRO A 99 44.49 37.85 -13.38
CA PRO A 99 45.45 38.64 -12.60
C PRO A 99 44.85 39.89 -11.95
N SER A 100 43.70 40.37 -12.44
CA SER A 100 43.03 41.57 -11.90
C SER A 100 42.21 41.30 -10.64
N THR A 101 41.93 40.03 -10.33
CA THR A 101 41.19 39.65 -9.11
C THR A 101 42.13 39.69 -7.90
N VAL A 102 41.81 40.54 -6.93
CA VAL A 102 42.55 40.61 -5.66
C VAL A 102 42.28 39.35 -4.84
N VAL A 103 43.32 38.69 -4.32
CA VAL A 103 43.15 37.47 -3.51
C VAL A 103 43.68 37.67 -2.11
N HIS A 104 42.93 37.20 -1.13
CA HIS A 104 43.31 37.23 0.27
C HIS A 104 43.07 35.86 0.91
N SER A 105 44.12 35.10 1.21
CA SER A 105 43.98 33.92 2.05
C SER A 105 44.10 34.23 3.54
N ILE A 106 43.25 33.58 4.33
CA ILE A 106 43.30 33.62 5.79
C ILE A 106 43.17 32.19 6.31
N ALA A 107 44.18 31.77 7.07
CA ALA A 107 44.16 30.46 7.70
C ALA A 107 43.29 30.47 8.94
N VAL A 108 42.17 29.74 8.89
CA VAL A 108 41.17 29.73 9.97
C VAL A 108 40.48 28.37 10.06
N ASP A 109 40.26 27.93 11.29
CA ASP A 109 39.34 26.84 11.60
C ASP A 109 37.96 27.41 11.92
N ILE A 110 36.98 27.13 11.05
CA ILE A 110 35.67 27.77 11.14
C ILE A 110 34.86 27.34 12.36
N SER A 111 35.18 26.18 12.96
CA SER A 111 34.52 25.73 14.19
C SER A 111 34.86 26.59 15.42
N ASP A 112 36.01 27.27 15.41
CA ASP A 112 36.43 28.20 16.47
C ASP A 112 35.87 29.60 16.19
N HIS A 113 34.87 30.00 16.97
CA HIS A 113 34.22 31.30 16.80
C HIS A 113 35.14 32.50 17.08
N HIS A 114 36.15 32.35 17.95
CA HIS A 114 37.12 33.41 18.20
C HIS A 114 38.10 33.54 17.03
N ALA A 115 38.52 32.42 16.44
CA ALA A 115 39.32 32.43 15.21
C ALA A 115 38.56 33.04 14.04
N VAL A 116 37.28 32.69 13.87
CA VAL A 116 36.41 33.32 12.85
C VAL A 116 36.28 34.82 13.09
N LYS A 117 36.07 35.27 14.35
CA LYS A 117 36.02 36.70 14.65
C LYS A 117 37.32 37.40 14.20
N ARG A 118 38.50 36.89 14.59
CA ARG A 118 39.79 37.47 14.20
C ARG A 118 39.96 37.50 12.67
N ALA A 119 39.55 36.43 11.99
CA ALA A 119 39.59 36.39 10.53
C ALA A 119 38.71 37.47 9.90
N PHE A 120 37.52 37.73 10.45
CA PHE A 120 36.64 38.80 9.94
C PHE A 120 37.11 40.21 10.31
N ASP A 121 37.77 40.38 11.47
CA ASP A 121 38.45 41.64 11.80
C ASP A 121 39.55 41.93 10.74
N GLU A 122 40.37 40.92 10.42
CA GLU A 122 41.40 41.00 9.38
C GLU A 122 40.81 41.24 7.97
N ILE A 123 39.69 40.59 7.62
CA ILE A 123 38.97 40.86 6.36
C ILE A 123 38.53 42.33 6.30
N SER A 124 37.97 42.85 7.39
CA SER A 124 37.52 44.24 7.45
C SER A 124 38.67 45.22 7.26
N GLU A 125 39.83 44.94 7.84
CA GLU A 125 41.04 45.76 7.66
C GLU A 125 41.51 45.74 6.19
N ARG A 126 41.55 44.56 5.57
CA ARG A 126 41.99 44.40 4.16
C ARG A 126 41.02 45.02 3.15
N LEU A 127 39.71 44.95 3.41
CA LEU A 127 38.67 45.49 2.53
C LEU A 127 38.44 46.99 2.72
N GLY A 128 38.86 47.56 3.85
CA GLY A 128 38.60 48.94 4.22
C GLY A 128 37.11 49.24 4.27
N ALA A 129 36.64 50.22 3.50
CA ALA A 129 35.22 50.60 3.43
C ALA A 129 34.36 49.64 2.59
N ARG A 130 34.96 48.66 1.90
CA ARG A 130 34.20 47.70 1.08
C ARG A 130 33.56 46.63 1.96
N THR A 131 32.33 46.26 1.65
CA THR A 131 31.65 45.11 2.24
C THR A 131 31.67 43.92 1.28
N PRO A 132 31.66 42.67 1.77
CA PRO A 132 31.51 41.50 0.92
C PRO A 132 30.06 41.26 0.48
N GLN A 133 29.86 40.87 -0.79
CA GLN A 133 28.52 40.63 -1.35
C GLN A 133 28.16 39.14 -1.38
N VAL A 134 29.14 38.26 -1.45
CA VAL A 134 28.89 36.82 -1.64
C VAL A 134 29.63 36.03 -0.57
N LEU A 135 28.92 35.13 0.11
CA LEU A 135 29.50 34.12 0.98
C LEU A 135 29.19 32.73 0.42
N VAL A 136 30.22 31.95 0.14
CA VAL A 136 30.10 30.53 -0.20
C VAL A 136 30.57 29.69 0.99
N ASN A 137 29.61 29.19 1.77
CA ASN A 137 29.85 28.21 2.82
C ASN A 137 30.03 26.83 2.21
N ASN A 138 31.28 26.48 1.89
CA ASN A 138 31.66 25.19 1.29
C ASN A 138 32.47 24.29 2.24
N ALA A 139 33.08 24.85 3.28
CA ALA A 139 33.82 24.05 4.24
C ALA A 139 32.94 22.96 4.87
N GLY A 140 33.40 21.72 4.76
CA GLY A 140 32.77 20.59 5.40
C GLY A 140 33.73 19.42 5.55
N VAL A 141 33.47 18.59 6.55
CA VAL A 141 34.15 17.31 6.76
C VAL A 141 33.12 16.20 6.75
N ILE A 142 33.51 15.06 6.20
CA ILE A 142 32.71 13.83 6.22
C ILE A 142 33.24 13.00 7.38
N SER A 143 32.33 12.52 8.23
CA SER A 143 32.67 11.65 9.35
C SER A 143 33.13 10.27 8.92
N SER A 144 33.48 9.44 9.91
CA SER A 144 33.77 8.04 9.67
C SER A 144 32.52 7.36 9.08
N GLN A 145 32.75 6.36 8.22
CA GLN A 145 31.71 5.61 7.52
C GLN A 145 31.34 4.33 8.26
N THR A 146 31.29 4.38 9.58
CA THR A 146 31.02 3.23 10.44
C THR A 146 29.61 3.32 11.03
N PRO A 147 29.05 2.18 11.49
CA PRO A 147 27.88 2.21 12.36
C PRO A 147 28.11 3.14 13.56
N MET A 148 27.07 3.81 14.03
CA MET A 148 27.16 4.74 15.18
C MET A 148 27.77 4.08 16.42
N VAL A 149 27.53 2.78 16.62
CA VAL A 149 28.08 2.00 17.73
C VAL A 149 29.61 1.82 17.66
N ASP A 150 30.18 2.00 16.46
CA ASP A 150 31.61 1.84 16.16
C ASP A 150 32.25 3.20 15.77
N ASP A 151 31.53 4.31 15.88
CA ASP A 151 32.03 5.65 15.54
C ASP A 151 32.75 6.27 16.74
N ASP A 152 33.74 7.12 16.47
CA ASP A 152 34.44 7.88 17.50
C ASP A 152 33.58 9.09 17.90
N PRO A 153 33.12 9.20 19.16
CA PRO A 153 32.29 10.31 19.60
C PRO A 153 32.93 11.68 19.38
N ASP A 154 34.26 11.80 19.54
CA ASP A 154 34.95 13.08 19.37
C ASP A 154 34.99 13.48 17.90
N PHE A 155 35.28 12.53 17.01
CA PHE A 155 35.24 12.75 15.57
C PHE A 155 33.82 13.01 15.04
N TRP A 156 32.84 12.33 15.62
CA TRP A 156 31.42 12.55 15.35
C TRP A 156 31.03 13.99 15.68
N TRP A 157 31.39 14.47 16.88
CA TRP A 157 31.05 15.83 17.28
C TRP A 157 31.78 16.87 16.44
N ARG A 158 33.05 16.61 16.14
CA ARG A 158 33.88 17.44 15.28
C ARG A 158 33.23 17.69 13.91
N THR A 159 32.53 16.71 13.36
CA THR A 159 31.81 16.85 12.10
C THR A 159 30.72 17.91 12.17
N GLN A 160 29.95 17.92 13.26
CA GLN A 160 28.89 18.92 13.49
C GLN A 160 29.49 20.29 13.82
N GLU A 161 30.59 20.32 14.58
CA GLU A 161 31.28 21.56 14.89
C GLU A 161 31.78 22.27 13.63
N VAL A 162 32.25 21.52 12.63
CA VAL A 162 32.69 22.12 11.36
C VAL A 162 31.49 22.44 10.46
N ASN A 163 30.60 21.48 10.23
CA ASN A 163 29.57 21.60 9.19
C ASN A 163 28.39 22.50 9.61
N LEU A 164 27.99 22.47 10.89
CA LEU A 164 26.89 23.27 11.44
C LEU A 164 27.43 24.51 12.16
N ARG A 165 28.18 24.32 13.25
CA ARG A 165 28.67 25.43 14.08
C ARG A 165 29.61 26.33 13.28
N GLY A 166 30.48 25.75 12.45
CA GLY A 166 31.39 26.52 11.61
C GLY A 166 30.67 27.35 10.55
N THR A 167 29.72 26.74 9.84
CA THR A 167 28.85 27.46 8.90
C THR A 167 28.09 28.60 9.59
N PHE A 168 27.55 28.35 10.79
CA PHE A 168 26.89 29.38 11.59
C PHE A 168 27.86 30.52 11.96
N ASN A 169 29.04 30.20 12.49
CA ASN A 169 30.04 31.19 12.91
C ASN A 169 30.40 32.14 11.77
N VAL A 170 30.69 31.59 10.58
CA VAL A 170 31.06 32.38 9.41
C VAL A 170 29.88 33.19 8.90
N THR A 171 28.69 32.60 8.79
CA THR A 171 27.49 33.32 8.35
C THR A 171 27.14 34.46 9.30
N HIS A 172 27.22 34.22 10.61
CA HIS A 172 26.99 35.23 11.62
C HIS A 172 27.99 36.39 11.51
N ALA A 173 29.28 36.10 11.37
CA ALA A 173 30.31 37.13 11.21
C ALA A 173 30.14 37.91 9.90
N PHE A 174 29.81 37.23 8.80
CA PHE A 174 29.49 37.83 7.51
C PHE A 174 28.29 38.78 7.59
N LEU A 175 27.16 38.33 8.14
CA LEU A 175 25.97 39.16 8.28
C LEU A 175 26.21 40.37 9.20
N LYS A 176 27.03 40.20 10.25
CA LYS A 176 27.43 41.32 11.12
C LYS A 176 28.26 42.36 10.36
N MET A 177 29.15 41.92 9.47
CA MET A 177 29.96 42.80 8.63
C MET A 177 29.12 43.51 7.55
N VAL A 178 28.15 42.82 6.96
CA VAL A 178 27.26 43.36 5.92
C VAL A 178 26.24 44.35 6.51
N GLY A 179 25.75 44.09 7.72
CA GLY A 179 24.76 44.92 8.41
C GLY A 179 23.31 44.73 7.92
N PRO A 180 22.33 45.39 8.56
CA PRO A 180 20.90 45.20 8.30
C PRO A 180 20.40 45.88 7.01
N SER A 181 21.18 46.79 6.43
CA SER A 181 20.82 47.55 5.23
C SER A 181 22.01 47.55 4.27
N PRO A 182 22.25 46.44 3.57
CA PRO A 182 23.39 46.33 2.68
C PRO A 182 23.24 47.29 1.50
N ALA A 183 24.35 47.96 1.14
CA ALA A 183 24.39 48.86 0.00
C ALA A 183 24.22 48.15 -1.36
N ALA A 184 24.42 46.82 -1.39
CA ALA A 184 24.30 45.99 -2.58
C ALA A 184 23.61 44.67 -2.24
N SER A 185 23.06 44.00 -3.25
CA SER A 185 22.50 42.65 -3.10
C SER A 185 23.55 41.71 -2.50
N THR A 186 23.13 40.94 -1.50
CA THR A 186 24.00 40.02 -0.76
C THR A 186 23.49 38.59 -0.94
N THR A 187 24.38 37.66 -1.24
CA THR A 187 24.05 36.26 -1.49
C THR A 187 24.86 35.35 -0.57
N VAL A 188 24.16 34.52 0.21
CA VAL A 188 24.77 33.45 1.01
C VAL A 188 24.42 32.12 0.34
N ILE A 189 25.45 31.40 -0.09
CA ILE A 189 25.35 30.09 -0.73
C ILE A 189 25.87 29.06 0.26
N ASN A 190 24.98 28.21 0.76
CA ASN A 190 25.33 27.09 1.63
C ASN A 190 25.43 25.83 0.77
N ILE A 191 26.65 25.28 0.65
CA ILE A 191 26.84 23.99 0.00
C ILE A 191 26.40 22.92 0.98
N THR A 192 25.37 22.18 0.58
CA THR A 192 24.83 21.08 1.37
C THR A 192 25.09 19.75 0.64
N SER A 193 24.36 18.71 1.02
CA SER A 193 24.34 17.44 0.32
C SER A 193 22.89 17.00 0.14
N ALA A 194 22.61 16.20 -0.89
CA ALA A 194 21.35 15.46 -0.99
C ALA A 194 21.05 14.66 0.29
N ALA A 195 22.10 14.22 0.97
CA ALA A 195 21.96 13.49 2.22
C ALA A 195 21.44 14.36 3.40
N GLY A 196 21.39 15.69 3.25
CA GLY A 196 20.66 16.57 4.19
C GLY A 196 19.14 16.39 4.12
N HIS A 197 18.64 15.68 3.11
CA HIS A 197 17.22 15.37 2.91
C HIS A 197 16.87 13.89 3.16
N TYR A 198 17.85 12.99 3.28
CA TYR A 198 17.62 11.55 3.43
C TYR A 198 18.49 10.92 4.50
N VAL A 199 17.92 9.95 5.22
CA VAL A 199 18.61 9.11 6.19
C VAL A 199 19.12 7.85 5.50
N ILE A 200 20.40 7.84 5.15
CA ILE A 200 21.22 6.71 4.72
C ILE A 200 21.82 6.02 5.99
N GLN A 201 22.24 4.76 5.97
CA GLN A 201 22.91 4.10 7.13
C GLN A 201 24.44 4.33 7.16
N ASN A 202 25.09 4.54 8.33
CA ASN A 202 26.56 4.64 8.55
C ASN A 202 27.31 5.96 8.15
N LEU A 203 26.73 7.13 8.41
CA LEU A 203 27.37 8.47 8.36
C LEU A 203 26.60 9.37 9.34
N SER A 204 26.29 8.88 10.54
CA SER A 204 25.31 9.52 11.43
C SER A 204 25.63 10.99 11.73
N SER A 205 26.91 11.36 11.80
CA SER A 205 27.41 12.74 11.98
C SER A 205 27.41 13.60 10.72
N TYR A 206 27.53 13.01 9.53
CA TYR A 206 27.55 13.78 8.28
C TYR A 206 26.15 13.91 7.67
N ASN A 207 25.33 12.86 7.74
CA ASN A 207 23.95 12.86 7.25
C ASN A 207 23.00 11.79 7.84
N MET A 208 23.49 10.71 8.49
CA MET A 208 22.96 9.36 8.26
C MET A 208 22.95 9.18 6.73
N GLY A 209 24.04 8.81 6.05
CA GLY A 209 24.63 7.48 5.91
C GLY A 209 25.61 7.36 4.75
N ARG A 210 26.20 6.18 4.60
CA ARG A 210 27.38 5.78 3.83
C ARG A 210 27.64 6.61 2.56
N SER A 211 28.85 7.14 2.43
CA SER A 211 29.39 7.47 1.12
C SER A 211 29.67 6.12 0.48
N VAL A 212 28.88 5.73 -0.51
CA VAL A 212 28.95 4.36 -0.96
C VAL A 212 29.93 4.30 -2.12
N PRO A 213 31.02 3.51 -2.06
CA PRO A 213 31.89 3.32 -3.21
C PRO A 213 31.13 2.93 -4.48
N TRP A 214 29.94 2.32 -4.36
CA TRP A 214 29.06 2.03 -5.49
C TRP A 214 28.44 3.27 -6.14
N LEU A 215 28.48 4.45 -5.52
CA LEU A 215 28.04 5.72 -6.11
C LEU A 215 29.09 6.32 -7.05
N ALA A 216 30.36 5.89 -6.96
CA ALA A 216 31.43 6.40 -7.80
C ALA A 216 31.12 6.37 -9.32
N PRO A 217 30.50 5.31 -9.88
CA PRO A 217 30.06 5.30 -11.28
C PRO A 217 29.03 6.38 -11.65
N PHE A 218 28.32 6.96 -10.68
CA PHE A 218 27.26 7.97 -10.89
C PHE A 218 27.75 9.41 -10.62
N MET A 219 28.88 9.58 -9.94
CA MET A 219 29.52 10.88 -9.65
C MET A 219 30.32 11.39 -10.86
N LYS A 220 29.60 11.69 -11.94
CA LYS A 220 30.19 12.13 -13.23
C LYS A 220 30.21 13.64 -13.42
N ASP A 221 29.73 14.39 -12.43
CA ASP A 221 29.57 15.84 -12.54
C ASP A 221 30.94 16.54 -12.52
N THR A 222 31.12 17.54 -13.38
CA THR A 222 32.36 18.31 -13.37
C THR A 222 32.36 19.36 -12.25
N ALA A 223 33.55 19.71 -11.77
CA ALA A 223 33.70 20.83 -10.85
C ALA A 223 33.20 22.15 -11.47
N GLY A 224 33.27 22.31 -12.80
CA GLY A 224 32.79 23.50 -13.50
C GLY A 224 31.30 23.75 -13.26
N LEU A 225 30.48 22.69 -13.25
CA LEU A 225 29.03 22.76 -13.03
C LEU A 225 28.70 23.52 -11.74
N CYS A 226 29.22 23.07 -10.59
CA CYS A 226 28.92 23.69 -9.29
C CYS A 226 29.35 25.17 -9.23
N GLY A 227 30.49 25.49 -9.83
CA GLY A 227 31.07 26.83 -9.78
C GLY A 227 30.29 27.80 -10.66
N GLY A 228 29.88 27.34 -11.84
CA GLY A 228 28.98 28.08 -12.73
C GLY A 228 27.63 28.35 -12.06
N THR A 229 27.03 27.35 -11.42
CA THR A 229 25.78 27.54 -10.65
C THR A 229 25.94 28.56 -9.53
N ALA A 230 27.07 28.53 -8.78
CA ALA A 230 27.32 29.50 -7.72
C ALA A 230 27.45 30.94 -8.25
N VAL A 231 28.16 31.12 -9.36
CA VAL A 231 28.25 32.43 -10.04
C VAL A 231 26.86 32.87 -10.53
N TRP A 232 26.07 31.98 -11.11
CA TRP A 232 24.70 32.28 -11.55
C TRP A 232 23.79 32.68 -10.39
N LEU A 233 23.84 31.97 -9.25
CA LEU A 233 23.08 32.30 -8.04
C LEU A 233 23.48 33.66 -7.46
N ALA A 234 24.75 34.04 -7.57
CA ALA A 234 25.26 35.33 -7.15
C ALA A 234 25.00 36.45 -8.19
N SER A 235 24.39 36.14 -9.34
CA SER A 235 24.17 37.09 -10.45
C SER A 235 22.71 37.49 -10.58
N GLY A 236 22.46 38.77 -10.88
CA GLY A 236 21.11 39.29 -11.12
C GLY A 236 20.19 39.19 -9.90
N ASP A 237 18.88 39.17 -10.15
CA ASP A 237 17.87 38.98 -9.11
C ASP A 237 17.50 37.50 -8.97
N ARG A 238 17.98 36.88 -7.89
CA ARG A 238 17.70 35.48 -7.53
C ARG A 238 16.93 35.34 -6.23
N HIS A 239 16.31 36.42 -5.74
CA HIS A 239 15.64 36.41 -4.44
C HIS A 239 14.49 35.39 -4.36
N PHE A 240 13.89 35.01 -5.50
CA PHE A 240 12.86 33.98 -5.56
C PHE A 240 13.34 32.58 -5.09
N LEU A 241 14.66 32.34 -5.11
CA LEU A 241 15.31 31.12 -4.61
C LEU A 241 15.83 31.26 -3.17
N SER A 242 15.61 32.41 -2.52
CA SER A 242 16.01 32.61 -1.12
C SER A 242 15.31 31.60 -0.19
N GLY A 243 16.09 30.90 0.63
CA GLY A 243 15.60 29.84 1.51
C GLY A 243 15.17 28.56 0.80
N ARG A 244 15.53 28.38 -0.47
CA ARG A 244 15.16 27.20 -1.29
C ARG A 244 16.38 26.37 -1.66
N TYR A 245 16.16 25.07 -1.87
CA TYR A 245 17.15 24.15 -2.38
C TYR A 245 17.26 24.25 -3.91
N VAL A 246 18.50 24.19 -4.42
CA VAL A 246 18.80 24.14 -5.85
C VAL A 246 19.88 23.09 -6.07
N ALA A 247 19.62 22.13 -6.96
CA ALA A 247 20.67 21.21 -7.41
C ALA A 247 21.46 21.83 -8.56
N ALA A 248 22.78 21.68 -8.55
CA ALA A 248 23.66 22.24 -9.60
C ALA A 248 23.39 21.65 -11.00
N ASN A 249 22.78 20.47 -11.06
CA ASN A 249 22.44 19.78 -12.31
C ASN A 249 21.14 20.28 -12.96
N TRP A 250 20.35 21.12 -12.28
CA TRP A 250 19.08 21.61 -12.83
C TRP A 250 19.30 22.70 -13.88
N ASP A 251 18.41 22.74 -14.86
CA ASP A 251 18.40 23.80 -15.86
C ASP A 251 17.92 25.13 -15.26
N VAL A 252 18.88 26.04 -15.04
CA VAL A 252 18.61 27.40 -14.56
C VAL A 252 17.65 28.21 -15.42
N GLU A 253 17.60 28.00 -16.74
CA GLU A 253 16.69 28.75 -17.61
C GLU A 253 15.24 28.30 -17.39
N GLU A 254 15.03 26.99 -17.17
CA GLU A 254 13.73 26.48 -16.75
C GLU A 254 13.34 26.97 -15.34
N LEU A 255 14.30 27.03 -14.40
CA LEU A 255 14.04 27.59 -13.06
C LEU A 255 13.58 29.06 -13.13
N GLU A 256 14.20 29.86 -14.00
CA GLU A 256 13.79 31.25 -14.24
C GLU A 256 12.39 31.34 -14.85
N ALA A 257 12.12 30.53 -15.88
CA ALA A 257 10.81 30.50 -16.53
C ALA A 257 9.68 30.13 -15.55
N ARG A 258 9.99 29.33 -14.52
CA ARG A 258 9.05 28.86 -13.50
C ARG A 258 9.09 29.67 -12.19
N LYS A 259 9.76 30.83 -12.16
CA LYS A 259 9.91 31.66 -10.95
C LYS A 259 8.58 31.94 -10.23
N GLU A 260 7.52 32.24 -10.98
CA GLU A 260 6.21 32.60 -10.42
C GLU A 260 5.51 31.39 -9.78
N GLU A 261 5.61 30.21 -10.41
CA GLU A 261 5.13 28.94 -9.87
C GLU A 261 5.87 28.58 -8.59
N ILE A 262 7.21 28.66 -8.61
CA ILE A 262 8.07 28.32 -7.46
C ILE A 262 7.70 29.15 -6.24
N VAL A 263 7.50 30.47 -6.42
CA VAL A 263 7.12 31.37 -5.33
C VAL A 263 5.68 31.12 -4.87
N ARG A 264 4.73 31.07 -5.81
CA ARG A 264 3.30 30.91 -5.51
C ARG A 264 2.99 29.60 -4.80
N GLU A 265 3.61 28.50 -5.21
CA GLU A 265 3.38 27.17 -4.65
C GLU A 265 4.40 26.79 -3.56
N ASN A 266 5.29 27.71 -3.22
CA ASN A 266 6.35 27.56 -2.23
C ASN A 266 7.20 26.29 -2.44
N LEU A 267 7.56 26.00 -3.70
CA LEU A 267 8.31 24.81 -4.09
C LEU A 267 9.77 24.88 -3.60
N LEU A 268 10.50 23.76 -3.60
CA LEU A 268 11.93 23.72 -3.28
C LEU A 268 12.31 24.10 -1.83
N THR A 269 11.36 24.27 -0.91
CA THR A 269 11.64 24.51 0.53
C THR A 269 11.81 23.22 1.33
N ASP A 270 11.14 22.15 0.91
CA ASP A 270 11.18 20.84 1.54
C ASP A 270 11.04 19.76 0.46
N LEU A 271 12.20 19.24 0.00
CA LEU A 271 12.23 18.16 -1.00
C LEU A 271 11.43 16.94 -0.55
N LYS A 272 11.41 16.64 0.75
CA LYS A 272 10.71 15.48 1.30
C LYS A 272 9.21 15.63 1.12
N ARG A 273 8.64 16.80 1.46
CA ARG A 273 7.21 17.09 1.19
C ARG A 273 6.87 17.08 -0.30
N GLN A 274 7.79 17.51 -1.16
CA GLN A 274 7.57 17.50 -2.61
C GLN A 274 7.59 16.08 -3.18
N GLN A 275 8.54 15.25 -2.74
CA GLN A 275 8.60 13.84 -3.09
C GLN A 275 7.42 13.05 -2.54
N GLU A 276 7.00 13.29 -1.29
CA GLU A 276 5.80 12.67 -0.72
C GLU A 276 4.56 12.99 -1.54
N ARG A 277 4.38 14.25 -1.96
CA ARG A 277 3.29 14.65 -2.87
C ARG A 277 3.38 13.96 -4.22
N ASN A 278 4.57 13.85 -4.81
CA ASN A 278 4.78 13.19 -6.09
C ASN A 278 4.56 11.67 -6.00
N LEU A 279 5.01 11.03 -4.92
CA LEU A 279 4.80 9.62 -4.61
C LEU A 279 3.32 9.34 -4.37
N GLN A 280 2.61 10.21 -3.65
CA GLN A 280 1.17 10.12 -3.47
C GLN A 280 0.43 10.19 -4.80
N LYS A 281 0.77 11.14 -5.69
CA LYS A 281 0.21 11.21 -7.05
C LYS A 281 0.46 9.91 -7.83
N LYS A 282 1.71 9.42 -7.85
CA LYS A 282 2.08 8.16 -8.54
C LYS A 282 1.34 6.95 -7.96
N LEU A 283 1.20 6.88 -6.63
CA LEU A 283 0.46 5.83 -5.94
C LEU A 283 -1.02 5.84 -6.31
N GLU A 284 -1.62 7.02 -6.42
CA GLU A 284 -3.03 7.15 -6.79
C GLU A 284 -3.27 6.70 -8.23
N THR A 285 -2.43 7.13 -9.17
CA THR A 285 -2.48 6.64 -10.57
C THR A 285 -2.27 5.12 -10.65
N ALA A 286 -1.38 4.55 -9.83
CA ALA A 286 -1.18 3.10 -9.79
C ALA A 286 -2.40 2.36 -9.25
N LYS A 287 -3.06 2.88 -8.19
CA LYS A 287 -4.31 2.32 -7.67
C LYS A 287 -5.42 2.35 -8.71
N GLU A 288 -5.57 3.43 -9.45
CA GLU A 288 -6.56 3.55 -10.52
C GLU A 288 -6.36 2.47 -11.61
N ARG A 289 -5.11 2.27 -12.04
CA ARG A 289 -4.73 1.21 -13.00
C ARG A 289 -5.08 -0.19 -12.48
N VAL A 290 -4.78 -0.47 -11.22
CA VAL A 290 -5.14 -1.75 -10.57
C VAL A 290 -6.66 -1.93 -10.49
N ALA A 291 -7.39 -0.86 -10.13
CA ALA A 291 -8.84 -0.88 -10.08
C ALA A 291 -9.46 -1.16 -11.47
N GLU A 292 -8.93 -0.55 -12.53
CA GLU A 292 -9.38 -0.80 -13.89
C GLU A 292 -9.09 -2.24 -14.35
N ALA A 293 -7.89 -2.76 -14.07
CA ALA A 293 -7.54 -4.15 -14.36
C ALA A 293 -8.48 -5.13 -13.65
N ASN A 294 -8.82 -4.87 -12.38
CA ASN A 294 -9.78 -5.66 -11.62
C ASN A 294 -11.20 -5.59 -12.22
N ARG A 295 -11.65 -4.42 -12.71
CA ARG A 295 -12.93 -4.29 -13.42
C ARG A 295 -12.96 -5.15 -14.70
N LYS A 296 -11.88 -5.15 -15.49
CA LYS A 296 -11.74 -5.97 -16.70
C LYS A 296 -11.77 -7.47 -16.36
N LYS A 297 -10.99 -7.91 -15.36
CA LYS A 297 -10.99 -9.30 -14.87
C LYS A 297 -12.39 -9.74 -14.43
N ASN A 298 -13.08 -8.93 -13.65
CA ASN A 298 -14.42 -9.26 -13.16
C ASN A 298 -15.49 -9.30 -14.27
N ARG A 299 -15.32 -8.51 -15.34
CA ARG A 299 -16.16 -8.60 -16.54
C ARG A 299 -15.94 -9.94 -17.26
N ALA A 300 -14.69 -10.28 -17.56
CA ALA A 300 -14.34 -11.54 -18.22
C ALA A 300 -14.82 -12.78 -17.44
N ILE A 301 -14.69 -12.77 -16.10
CA ILE A 301 -15.20 -13.87 -15.25
C ILE A 301 -16.74 -13.99 -15.36
N ARG A 302 -17.46 -12.87 -15.41
CA ARG A 302 -18.93 -12.89 -15.55
C ARG A 302 -19.37 -13.42 -16.91
N GLU A 303 -18.69 -13.02 -17.97
CA GLU A 303 -18.93 -13.52 -19.33
C GLU A 303 -18.68 -15.02 -19.40
N LEU A 304 -17.54 -15.50 -18.89
CA LEU A 304 -17.22 -16.93 -18.87
C LEU A 304 -18.25 -17.75 -18.07
N ARG A 305 -18.70 -17.25 -16.91
CA ARG A 305 -19.74 -17.91 -16.11
C ARG A 305 -21.07 -17.96 -16.85
N SER A 306 -21.45 -16.85 -17.50
CA SER A 306 -22.69 -16.75 -18.26
C SER A 306 -22.68 -17.72 -19.44
N GLU A 307 -21.56 -17.79 -20.16
CA GLU A 307 -21.40 -18.71 -21.29
C GLU A 307 -21.42 -20.16 -20.84
N LYS A 308 -20.70 -20.50 -19.75
CA LYS A 308 -20.76 -21.84 -19.16
C LYS A 308 -22.19 -22.25 -18.78
N GLN A 309 -22.98 -21.31 -18.25
CA GLN A 309 -24.39 -21.56 -17.92
C GLN A 309 -25.25 -21.75 -19.19
N ARG A 310 -25.03 -20.96 -20.24
CA ARG A 310 -25.71 -21.11 -21.54
C ARG A 310 -25.45 -22.49 -22.15
N GLN A 311 -24.18 -22.89 -22.22
CA GLN A 311 -23.78 -24.20 -22.74
C GLN A 311 -24.37 -25.35 -21.93
N ARG A 312 -24.40 -25.23 -20.59
CA ARG A 312 -25.05 -26.22 -19.72
C ARG A 312 -26.56 -26.32 -20.03
N ASN A 313 -27.25 -25.20 -20.12
CA ASN A 313 -28.70 -25.18 -20.40
C ASN A 313 -29.01 -25.76 -21.79
N LYS A 314 -28.16 -25.48 -22.79
CA LYS A 314 -28.26 -26.05 -24.13
C LYS A 314 -28.13 -27.58 -24.08
N ARG A 315 -27.08 -28.11 -23.46
CA ARG A 315 -26.88 -29.56 -23.29
C ARG A 315 -28.02 -30.25 -22.54
N VAL A 316 -28.57 -29.60 -21.50
CA VAL A 316 -29.72 -30.14 -20.76
C VAL A 316 -30.95 -30.26 -21.67
N ARG A 317 -31.24 -29.24 -22.49
CA ARG A 317 -32.35 -29.30 -23.46
C ARG A 317 -32.13 -30.38 -24.50
N GLU A 318 -30.94 -30.43 -25.11
CA GLU A 318 -30.60 -31.46 -26.10
C GLU A 318 -30.75 -32.87 -25.53
N ASN A 319 -30.28 -33.09 -24.29
CA ASN A 319 -30.40 -34.40 -23.64
C ASN A 319 -31.85 -34.74 -23.30
N LEU A 320 -32.66 -33.76 -22.90
CA LEU A 320 -34.10 -33.96 -22.66
C LEU A 320 -34.85 -34.30 -23.95
N GLU A 321 -34.59 -33.59 -25.05
CA GLU A 321 -35.20 -33.90 -26.34
C GLU A 321 -34.78 -35.28 -26.85
N ARG A 322 -33.50 -35.62 -26.72
CA ARG A 322 -33.01 -36.96 -27.03
C ARG A 322 -33.72 -38.03 -26.20
N TYR A 323 -33.82 -37.83 -24.89
CA TYR A 323 -34.53 -38.75 -24.01
C TYR A 323 -35.99 -38.93 -24.41
N LYS A 324 -36.72 -37.83 -24.70
CA LYS A 324 -38.12 -37.89 -25.14
C LYS A 324 -38.32 -38.70 -26.41
N ASN A 325 -37.38 -38.64 -27.35
CA ASN A 325 -37.52 -39.30 -28.65
C ASN A 325 -36.97 -40.73 -28.66
N GLU A 326 -35.83 -40.96 -28.01
CA GLU A 326 -35.13 -42.26 -28.04
C GLU A 326 -35.61 -43.20 -26.94
N GLN A 327 -35.92 -42.70 -25.74
CA GLN A 327 -36.29 -43.56 -24.61
C GLN A 327 -37.55 -44.39 -24.88
N PRO A 328 -38.63 -43.87 -25.49
CA PRO A 328 -39.80 -44.68 -25.83
C PRO A 328 -39.47 -45.84 -26.79
N VAL A 329 -38.56 -45.62 -27.75
CA VAL A 329 -38.12 -46.67 -28.68
C VAL A 329 -37.34 -47.74 -27.93
N ILE A 330 -36.39 -47.35 -27.08
CA ILE A 330 -35.62 -48.27 -26.24
C ILE A 330 -36.55 -49.08 -25.31
N ASP A 331 -37.56 -48.45 -24.74
CA ASP A 331 -38.52 -49.11 -23.85
C ASP A 331 -39.42 -50.10 -24.62
N LEU A 332 -39.87 -49.73 -25.83
CA LEU A 332 -40.62 -50.63 -26.73
C LEU A 332 -39.78 -51.84 -27.16
N GLU A 333 -38.52 -51.63 -27.56
CA GLU A 333 -37.60 -52.71 -27.93
C GLU A 333 -37.36 -53.67 -26.74
N ARG A 334 -37.20 -53.12 -25.53
CA ARG A 334 -37.03 -53.92 -24.30
C ARG A 334 -38.27 -54.74 -23.97
N GLN A 335 -39.47 -54.17 -24.13
CA GLN A 335 -40.73 -54.89 -23.94
C GLN A 335 -40.86 -56.04 -24.94
N LEU A 336 -40.56 -55.80 -26.23
CA LEU A 336 -40.59 -56.84 -27.26
C LEU A 336 -39.57 -57.97 -27.02
N GLN A 337 -38.43 -57.65 -26.41
CA GLN A 337 -37.42 -58.63 -26.00
C GLN A 337 -37.75 -59.36 -24.68
N GLY A 338 -38.91 -59.10 -24.07
CA GLY A 338 -39.31 -59.70 -22.79
C GLY A 338 -38.53 -59.20 -21.56
N LYS A 339 -37.74 -58.12 -21.71
CA LYS A 339 -36.94 -57.51 -20.64
C LYS A 339 -37.66 -56.26 -20.11
N LEU A 340 -38.73 -56.46 -19.34
CA LEU A 340 -39.52 -55.34 -18.81
C LEU A 340 -38.82 -54.54 -17.69
N VAL A 341 -37.88 -55.17 -16.98
CA VAL A 341 -37.16 -54.57 -15.85
C VAL A 341 -35.67 -54.76 -16.06
N ASP A 342 -34.89 -53.68 -15.89
CA ASP A 342 -33.43 -53.74 -15.97
C ASP A 342 -32.92 -54.79 -14.97
N THR A 343 -32.02 -55.68 -15.39
CA THR A 343 -31.35 -56.67 -14.52
C THR A 343 -30.74 -56.06 -13.26
N LYS A 344 -30.32 -54.79 -13.28
CA LYS A 344 -29.88 -54.07 -12.07
C LYS A 344 -31.03 -53.74 -11.11
N VAL A 345 -32.22 -53.43 -11.64
CA VAL A 345 -33.41 -53.16 -10.84
C VAL A 345 -33.94 -54.46 -10.25
N LEU A 346 -33.95 -55.56 -11.02
CA LEU A 346 -34.23 -56.90 -10.49
C LEU A 346 -33.24 -57.29 -9.38
N GLY A 347 -31.94 -57.09 -9.59
CA GLY A 347 -30.94 -57.32 -8.54
C GLY A 347 -31.07 -56.38 -7.33
N ALA A 348 -31.66 -55.19 -7.47
CA ALA A 348 -31.95 -54.31 -6.34
C ALA A 348 -33.21 -54.74 -5.56
N LEU A 349 -34.19 -55.34 -6.25
CA LEU A 349 -35.38 -55.94 -5.67
C LEU A 349 -35.05 -57.25 -4.93
N ASP A 350 -34.18 -58.10 -5.49
CA ASP A 350 -33.71 -59.32 -4.82
C ASP A 350 -32.86 -59.02 -3.57
N ASN A 351 -32.15 -57.89 -3.56
CA ASN A 351 -31.41 -57.42 -2.39
C ASN A 351 -32.29 -56.70 -1.35
N ALA A 352 -33.60 -56.59 -1.57
CA ALA A 352 -34.55 -55.96 -0.64
C ALA A 352 -34.98 -56.89 0.50
N GLY A 353 -34.03 -57.62 1.11
CA GLY A 353 -34.25 -58.43 2.33
C GLY A 353 -34.66 -57.64 3.58
N SER A 354 -35.01 -56.37 3.43
CA SER A 354 -35.46 -55.45 4.48
C SER A 354 -36.74 -54.68 4.12
N ALA A 355 -37.42 -55.03 3.03
CA ALA A 355 -38.72 -54.46 2.67
C ALA A 355 -39.85 -55.12 3.48
N GLY A 356 -40.75 -54.32 4.05
CA GLY A 356 -41.93 -54.84 4.73
C GLY A 356 -42.87 -55.59 3.76
N PRO A 357 -43.68 -56.55 4.25
CA PRO A 357 -44.57 -57.36 3.41
C PRO A 357 -45.58 -56.50 2.61
N GLU A 358 -45.99 -55.35 3.14
CA GLU A 358 -46.84 -54.39 2.43
C GLU A 358 -46.13 -53.72 1.24
N PHE A 359 -44.84 -53.40 1.38
CA PHE A 359 -44.06 -52.80 0.31
C PHE A 359 -43.83 -53.79 -0.84
N MET A 360 -43.58 -55.07 -0.50
CA MET A 360 -43.47 -56.13 -1.49
C MET A 360 -44.78 -56.38 -2.25
N ARG A 361 -45.93 -56.29 -1.56
CA ARG A 361 -47.25 -56.34 -2.21
C ARG A 361 -47.47 -55.21 -3.22
N VAL A 362 -47.05 -53.99 -2.89
CA VAL A 362 -47.13 -52.87 -3.84
C VAL A 362 -46.24 -53.12 -5.06
N ILE A 363 -44.99 -53.53 -4.85
CA ILE A 363 -44.07 -53.81 -5.95
C ILE A 363 -44.65 -54.89 -6.86
N ASP A 364 -45.11 -56.00 -6.30
CA ASP A 364 -45.65 -57.13 -7.06
C ASP A 364 -46.89 -56.73 -7.88
N THR A 365 -47.86 -56.06 -7.25
CA THR A 365 -49.10 -55.64 -7.94
C THR A 365 -48.88 -54.55 -8.99
N VAL A 366 -47.96 -53.61 -8.75
CA VAL A 366 -47.63 -52.53 -9.70
C VAL A 366 -46.80 -53.05 -10.87
N LEU A 367 -45.97 -54.08 -10.66
CA LEU A 367 -45.12 -54.68 -11.68
C LEU A 367 -45.74 -55.92 -12.37
N THR A 368 -46.89 -56.41 -11.90
CA THR A 368 -47.66 -57.50 -12.54
C THR A 368 -47.87 -57.19 -14.03
N MET A 369 -47.88 -58.15 -14.96
CA MET A 369 -48.11 -57.81 -16.38
C MET A 369 -49.58 -57.46 -16.68
N PRO A 370 -49.87 -56.56 -17.66
CA PRO A 370 -51.23 -56.36 -18.16
C PRO A 370 -51.85 -57.67 -18.65
N GLY A 371 -53.13 -57.88 -18.34
CA GLY A 371 -53.86 -59.04 -18.84
C GLY A 371 -54.16 -58.94 -20.34
N ALA A 372 -54.44 -60.08 -20.99
CA ALA A 372 -54.76 -60.13 -22.41
C ALA A 372 -56.16 -59.55 -22.76
N THR A 373 -56.98 -59.27 -21.75
CA THR A 373 -58.32 -58.67 -21.90
C THR A 373 -58.42 -57.37 -21.10
N VAL A 374 -59.34 -56.50 -21.52
CA VAL A 374 -59.57 -55.19 -20.89
C VAL A 374 -60.02 -55.34 -19.44
N GLU A 375 -60.85 -56.35 -19.15
CA GLU A 375 -61.34 -56.67 -17.81
C GLU A 375 -60.19 -57.11 -16.88
N ALA A 376 -59.25 -57.91 -17.38
CA ALA A 376 -58.09 -58.35 -16.61
C ALA A 376 -57.14 -57.17 -16.29
N GLU A 377 -56.99 -56.21 -17.21
CA GLU A 377 -56.24 -54.98 -16.97
C GLU A 377 -56.94 -54.06 -15.96
N TYR A 378 -58.27 -53.92 -16.01
CA TYR A 378 -59.01 -53.19 -14.98
C TYR A 378 -58.82 -53.81 -13.60
N GLN A 379 -58.90 -55.15 -13.50
CA GLN A 379 -58.70 -55.84 -12.23
C GLN A 379 -57.27 -55.67 -11.70
N ARG A 380 -56.26 -55.75 -12.57
CA ARG A 380 -54.86 -55.45 -12.21
C ARG A 380 -54.71 -54.05 -11.63
N ARG A 381 -55.31 -53.04 -12.29
CA ARG A 381 -55.27 -51.64 -11.80
C ARG A 381 -55.95 -51.48 -10.46
N ILE A 382 -57.12 -52.09 -10.27
CA ILE A 382 -57.83 -52.07 -8.97
C ILE A 382 -56.96 -52.69 -7.88
N ASN A 383 -56.35 -53.85 -8.16
CA ASN A 383 -55.45 -54.52 -7.21
C ASN A 383 -54.23 -53.66 -6.86
N ALA A 384 -53.61 -53.00 -7.84
CA ALA A 384 -52.48 -52.10 -7.62
C ALA A 384 -52.89 -50.84 -6.82
N ILE A 385 -54.04 -50.23 -7.13
CA ILE A 385 -54.58 -49.09 -6.38
C ILE A 385 -54.81 -49.49 -4.92
N ASN A 386 -55.42 -50.65 -4.68
CA ASN A 386 -55.69 -51.14 -3.34
C ASN A 386 -54.40 -51.44 -2.57
N ALA A 387 -53.38 -52.02 -3.22
CA ALA A 387 -52.10 -52.27 -2.61
C ALA A 387 -51.37 -50.96 -2.23
N VAL A 388 -51.38 -49.96 -3.13
CA VAL A 388 -50.81 -48.63 -2.85
C VAL A 388 -51.57 -47.95 -1.71
N ALA A 389 -52.90 -48.01 -1.71
CA ALA A 389 -53.71 -47.43 -0.65
C ALA A 389 -53.43 -48.07 0.72
N ALA A 390 -53.29 -49.39 0.77
CA ALA A 390 -52.90 -50.11 1.99
C ALA A 390 -51.50 -49.72 2.47
N PHE A 391 -50.55 -49.58 1.55
CA PHE A 391 -49.19 -49.18 1.86
C PHE A 391 -49.06 -47.72 2.32
N CYS A 392 -49.89 -46.81 1.82
CA CYS A 392 -49.90 -45.41 2.28
C CYS A 392 -50.16 -45.26 3.79
N GLY A 393 -50.76 -46.25 4.44
CA GLY A 393 -50.96 -46.29 5.90
C GLY A 393 -49.78 -46.84 6.69
N VAL A 394 -48.72 -47.32 6.03
CA VAL A 394 -47.53 -47.92 6.66
C VAL A 394 -46.54 -46.80 7.01
N GLU A 395 -46.26 -46.60 8.30
CA GLU A 395 -45.15 -45.74 8.72
C GLU A 395 -43.82 -46.44 8.42
N GLU A 396 -43.22 -46.14 7.26
CA GLU A 396 -41.82 -46.47 7.04
C GLU A 396 -40.97 -45.68 8.05
N GLY A 397 -40.26 -46.40 8.93
CA GLY A 397 -39.39 -45.81 9.93
C GLY A 397 -38.48 -44.74 9.33
N ARG A 398 -38.18 -43.68 10.10
CA ARG A 398 -37.42 -42.51 9.64
C ARG A 398 -36.20 -42.93 8.81
N PRO A 399 -35.95 -42.32 7.64
CA PRO A 399 -34.73 -42.60 6.89
C PRO A 399 -33.54 -42.27 7.80
N THR A 400 -32.82 -43.29 8.26
CA THR A 400 -31.52 -43.08 8.90
C THR A 400 -30.68 -42.26 7.92
N PRO A 401 -30.10 -41.12 8.32
CA PRO A 401 -29.26 -40.34 7.44
C PRO A 401 -28.15 -41.26 6.93
N ARG A 402 -28.17 -41.58 5.64
CA ARG A 402 -27.01 -42.20 4.99
C ARG A 402 -25.85 -41.28 5.29
N ALA A 403 -24.90 -41.74 6.11
CA ALA A 403 -23.65 -41.04 6.30
C ALA A 403 -23.13 -40.71 4.90
N ASN A 404 -22.88 -39.43 4.64
CA ASN A 404 -22.30 -38.97 3.38
C ASN A 404 -21.00 -39.74 3.13
N GLN A 405 -21.09 -40.88 2.44
CA GLN A 405 -19.96 -41.45 1.73
C GLN A 405 -19.72 -40.51 0.57
N CYS A 406 -18.97 -39.44 0.87
CA CYS A 406 -18.30 -38.64 -0.11
C CYS A 406 -17.37 -39.58 -0.86
N ARG A 407 -17.86 -40.22 -1.93
CA ARG A 407 -17.01 -40.86 -2.94
C ARG A 407 -16.24 -39.75 -3.67
N ARG A 408 -15.25 -39.17 -2.99
CA ARG A 408 -14.05 -38.70 -3.68
C ARG A 408 -13.26 -39.96 -4.01
N ARG A 409 -13.45 -40.50 -5.22
CA ARG A 409 -12.39 -41.30 -5.85
C ARG A 409 -11.21 -40.33 -6.02
N LYS A 410 -10.21 -40.43 -5.13
CA LYS A 410 -8.86 -39.98 -5.44
C LYS A 410 -8.26 -41.06 -6.35
N ALA A 411 -7.71 -40.65 -7.48
CA ALA A 411 -6.78 -41.48 -8.21
C ALA A 411 -5.61 -41.82 -7.27
N VAL A 412 -5.23 -43.10 -7.27
CA VAL A 412 -4.08 -43.62 -6.56
C VAL A 412 -2.86 -43.20 -7.38
N ASP A 413 -1.96 -42.45 -6.76
CA ASP A 413 -0.53 -42.55 -7.03
C ASP A 413 0.15 -42.60 -5.66
N ASP A 414 0.91 -43.67 -5.48
CA ASP A 414 1.69 -43.98 -4.28
C ASP A 414 2.76 -42.90 -4.01
N ILE A 415 2.94 -42.58 -2.73
CA ILE A 415 4.21 -42.45 -1.97
C ILE A 415 3.84 -41.90 -0.57
N ASP A 416 4.07 -42.73 0.45
CA ASP A 416 4.11 -42.38 1.88
C ASP A 416 5.54 -41.89 2.24
N PRO A 417 5.86 -41.30 3.42
CA PRO A 417 5.01 -41.07 4.57
C PRO A 417 5.13 -39.70 5.27
N CYS A 418 4.18 -39.46 6.17
CA CYS A 418 4.36 -38.85 7.52
C CYS A 418 3.32 -37.77 7.83
N SER A 419 2.32 -38.11 8.64
CA SER A 419 1.79 -37.16 9.62
C SER A 419 1.24 -37.91 10.84
N SER A 420 1.79 -37.55 12.00
CA SER A 420 1.50 -38.03 13.34
C SER A 420 0.00 -38.08 13.70
N PRO A 421 -0.45 -39.00 14.59
CA PRO A 421 -1.84 -39.09 14.99
C PRO A 421 -2.28 -37.83 15.75
N LYS A 422 -3.39 -37.23 15.32
CA LYS A 422 -4.04 -36.11 15.99
C LYS A 422 -4.51 -36.56 17.38
N ARG A 423 -3.81 -36.06 18.39
CA ARG A 423 -4.18 -36.10 19.81
C ARG A 423 -5.58 -35.48 19.98
N HIS A 424 -6.57 -36.27 20.37
CA HIS A 424 -7.86 -35.75 20.83
C HIS A 424 -7.60 -34.92 22.10
N LYS A 425 -7.73 -33.59 21.99
CA LYS A 425 -7.62 -32.67 23.12
C LYS A 425 -8.96 -32.60 23.83
N THR A 426 -9.02 -33.11 25.06
CA THR A 426 -10.13 -32.89 25.99
C THR A 426 -10.18 -31.39 26.33
N LEU A 427 -11.31 -30.73 26.02
CA LEU A 427 -11.52 -29.31 26.30
C LEU A 427 -11.70 -29.12 27.82
N THR A 428 -10.80 -28.38 28.46
CA THR A 428 -10.97 -27.92 29.85
C THR A 428 -11.87 -26.68 29.88
N GLN A 429 -12.56 -26.42 31.00
CA GLN A 429 -13.46 -25.25 31.13
C GLN A 429 -12.76 -23.91 30.82
N ASP A 430 -11.50 -23.75 31.23
CA ASP A 430 -10.70 -22.53 30.95
C ASP A 430 -10.47 -22.29 29.44
N ASN A 431 -10.36 -23.36 28.65
CA ASN A 431 -10.23 -23.24 27.20
C ASN A 431 -11.55 -22.83 26.53
N VAL A 432 -12.69 -23.20 27.12
CA VAL A 432 -14.01 -22.83 26.60
C VAL A 432 -14.28 -21.34 26.83
N GLU A 433 -13.94 -20.82 28.01
CA GLU A 433 -14.12 -19.41 28.35
C GLU A 433 -13.25 -18.50 27.47
N SER A 434 -11.98 -18.87 27.27
CA SER A 434 -11.07 -18.14 26.38
C SER A 434 -11.58 -18.10 24.93
N ILE A 435 -12.11 -19.22 24.40
CA ILE A 435 -12.67 -19.28 23.05
C ILE A 435 -13.90 -18.37 22.91
N LEU A 436 -14.74 -18.30 23.94
CA LEU A 436 -15.93 -17.45 23.95
C LEU A 436 -15.57 -15.97 24.01
N GLN A 437 -14.57 -15.62 24.83
CA GLN A 437 -14.09 -14.24 24.95
C GLN A 437 -13.51 -13.73 23.61
N ASP A 438 -12.69 -14.53 22.93
CA ASP A 438 -12.18 -14.21 21.59
C ASP A 438 -13.32 -14.08 20.57
N ALA A 439 -14.34 -14.94 20.67
CA ALA A 439 -15.49 -14.87 19.79
C ALA A 439 -16.32 -13.60 20.01
N MET A 440 -16.54 -13.19 21.26
CA MET A 440 -17.26 -11.95 21.62
C MET A 440 -16.53 -10.70 21.10
N GLU A 441 -15.21 -10.67 21.21
CA GLU A 441 -14.41 -9.55 20.73
C GLU A 441 -14.41 -9.45 19.20
N SER A 442 -14.47 -10.59 18.50
CA SER A 442 -14.48 -10.64 17.04
C SER A 442 -15.79 -10.20 16.38
N VAL A 443 -16.90 -10.15 17.14
CA VAL A 443 -18.21 -9.71 16.65
C VAL A 443 -18.50 -8.23 16.93
N ARG A 444 -17.61 -7.52 17.63
CA ARG A 444 -17.68 -6.06 17.82
C ARG A 444 -17.03 -5.35 16.63
N VAL A 445 -17.66 -4.28 16.13
CA VAL A 445 -17.09 -3.48 15.03
C VAL A 445 -15.91 -2.68 15.57
N LYS A 446 -14.70 -3.02 15.12
CA LYS A 446 -13.46 -2.25 15.40
C LYS A 446 -13.15 -1.21 14.33
N PHE A 447 -13.49 -1.52 13.07
CA PHE A 447 -13.31 -0.66 11.90
C PHE A 447 -14.46 -0.90 10.90
N ALA A 448 -14.96 0.14 10.24
CA ALA A 448 -16.14 0.06 9.35
C ALA A 448 -15.98 -0.92 8.15
N GLU A 449 -14.73 -1.29 7.83
CA GLU A 449 -14.36 -2.10 6.66
C GLU A 449 -14.18 -3.59 7.00
N VAL A 450 -14.03 -3.96 8.28
CA VAL A 450 -13.81 -5.34 8.73
C VAL A 450 -15.11 -5.90 9.30
N ARG A 451 -15.63 -6.98 8.71
CA ARG A 451 -16.92 -7.59 9.08
C ARG A 451 -16.74 -8.89 9.85
N PRO A 452 -17.64 -9.20 10.80
CA PRO A 452 -17.55 -10.44 11.55
C PRO A 452 -17.95 -11.65 10.70
N THR A 453 -17.44 -12.80 11.12
CA THR A 453 -17.78 -14.11 10.53
C THR A 453 -18.74 -14.92 11.41
N MET A 454 -19.11 -14.42 12.58
CA MET A 454 -19.95 -15.10 13.58
C MET A 454 -21.12 -14.22 13.99
N CYS A 455 -22.24 -14.83 14.37
CA CYS A 455 -23.46 -14.11 14.76
C CYS A 455 -23.38 -13.70 16.24
N PHE A 456 -23.44 -12.39 16.53
CA PHE A 456 -23.31 -11.86 17.88
C PHE A 456 -24.37 -12.43 18.87
N LEU A 457 -25.62 -12.62 18.43
CA LEU A 457 -26.68 -13.23 19.25
C LEU A 457 -26.44 -14.73 19.51
N CYS A 458 -25.82 -15.47 18.58
CA CYS A 458 -25.47 -16.85 18.84
C CYS A 458 -24.27 -16.95 19.78
N VAL A 459 -23.26 -16.09 19.63
CA VAL A 459 -22.10 -16.03 20.52
C VAL A 459 -22.53 -15.70 21.95
N GLY A 460 -23.43 -14.72 22.12
CA GLY A 460 -23.91 -14.26 23.41
C GLY A 460 -24.96 -15.16 24.08
N ASN A 461 -25.51 -16.18 23.41
CA ASN A 461 -26.57 -17.01 23.98
C ASN A 461 -26.01 -18.17 24.83
N PRO A 462 -26.24 -18.19 26.16
CA PRO A 462 -25.72 -19.22 27.05
C PRO A 462 -26.41 -20.59 26.87
N ASP A 463 -27.64 -20.61 26.34
CA ASP A 463 -28.45 -21.82 26.15
C ASP A 463 -28.04 -22.63 24.90
N LEU A 464 -27.11 -22.10 24.09
CA LEU A 464 -26.60 -22.79 22.92
C LEU A 464 -25.31 -23.56 23.23
N PRO A 465 -25.15 -24.80 22.70
CA PRO A 465 -23.87 -25.51 22.74
C PRO A 465 -22.74 -24.69 22.09
N LEU A 466 -21.52 -24.79 22.63
CA LEU A 466 -20.35 -24.01 22.20
C LEU A 466 -20.16 -24.00 20.68
N GLU A 467 -20.28 -25.16 20.02
CA GLU A 467 -20.15 -25.30 18.57
C GLU A 467 -21.13 -24.42 17.78
N LYS A 468 -22.33 -24.20 18.31
CA LYS A 468 -23.36 -23.34 17.69
C LYS A 468 -23.14 -21.87 18.02
N ARG A 469 -22.48 -21.56 19.15
CA ARG A 469 -22.13 -20.19 19.55
C ARG A 469 -21.02 -19.62 18.67
N VAL A 470 -19.98 -20.41 18.39
CA VAL A 470 -18.80 -19.99 17.59
C VAL A 470 -18.86 -20.39 16.12
N ALA A 471 -20.07 -20.68 15.61
CA ALA A 471 -20.25 -21.09 14.21
C ALA A 471 -19.88 -19.97 13.23
N LYS A 472 -18.88 -20.25 12.37
CA LYS A 472 -18.40 -19.31 11.34
C LYS A 472 -19.17 -19.43 10.04
N TYR A 473 -19.54 -18.29 9.47
CA TYR A 473 -20.24 -18.17 8.20
C TYR A 473 -19.27 -17.76 7.09
N ALA A 474 -19.32 -18.46 5.95
CA ALA A 474 -18.37 -18.28 4.85
C ALA A 474 -18.50 -16.92 4.12
N THR A 475 -19.65 -16.26 4.20
CA THR A 475 -19.90 -14.98 3.52
C THR A 475 -20.77 -14.03 4.36
N PRO A 476 -20.63 -12.70 4.21
CA PRO A 476 -21.52 -11.71 4.85
C PRO A 476 -23.01 -11.94 4.55
N GLY A 477 -23.35 -12.38 3.33
CA GLY A 477 -24.74 -12.71 2.99
C GLY A 477 -25.28 -13.94 3.74
N SER A 478 -24.43 -14.92 4.05
CA SER A 478 -24.85 -16.12 4.80
C SER A 478 -25.11 -15.84 6.27
N ILE A 479 -24.32 -14.98 6.91
CA ILE A 479 -24.57 -14.54 8.29
C ILE A 479 -25.82 -13.66 8.37
N THR A 480 -26.03 -12.73 7.43
CA THR A 480 -27.26 -11.92 7.38
C THR A 480 -28.51 -12.81 7.21
N ARG A 481 -28.47 -13.82 6.34
CA ARG A 481 -29.60 -14.75 6.18
C ARG A 481 -29.86 -15.57 7.44
N HIS A 482 -28.81 -16.03 8.11
CA HIS A 482 -28.93 -16.70 9.40
C HIS A 482 -29.58 -15.81 10.45
N PHE A 483 -29.09 -14.58 10.60
CA PHE A 483 -29.59 -13.60 11.53
C PHE A 483 -31.07 -13.31 11.33
N LEU A 484 -31.47 -12.98 10.09
CA LEU A 484 -32.87 -12.70 9.77
C LEU A 484 -33.77 -13.92 10.04
N ARG A 485 -33.36 -15.11 9.62
CA ARG A 485 -34.18 -16.32 9.76
C ARG A 485 -34.35 -16.75 11.23
N LYS A 486 -33.28 -16.69 12.02
CA LYS A 486 -33.24 -17.28 13.36
C LYS A 486 -33.58 -16.30 14.48
N HIS A 487 -33.34 -15.00 14.28
CA HIS A 487 -33.46 -14.00 15.34
C HIS A 487 -34.48 -12.89 15.03
N VAL A 488 -34.87 -12.68 13.76
CA VAL A 488 -35.83 -11.63 13.38
C VAL A 488 -37.18 -12.20 12.93
N ASN A 489 -37.18 -13.30 12.17
CA ASN A 489 -38.39 -13.90 11.61
C ASN A 489 -39.11 -14.86 12.57
N THR A 490 -38.55 -15.09 13.76
CA THR A 490 -39.18 -15.87 14.84
C THR A 490 -40.19 -15.00 15.63
N SER A 491 -41.01 -15.64 16.46
CA SER A 491 -41.89 -14.96 17.43
C SER A 491 -41.07 -14.05 18.33
N TRP A 492 -41.54 -12.81 18.52
CA TRP A 492 -40.81 -11.78 19.27
C TRP A 492 -41.11 -11.89 20.77
N PRO A 493 -40.10 -12.01 21.64
CA PRO A 493 -40.32 -12.10 23.08
C PRO A 493 -40.85 -10.77 23.65
N SER A 494 -41.79 -10.85 24.59
CA SER A 494 -42.50 -9.70 25.19
C SER A 494 -41.58 -8.72 25.92
N GLY A 495 -40.40 -9.18 26.36
CA GLY A 495 -39.39 -8.39 27.08
C GLY A 495 -38.22 -7.89 26.23
N GLY A 496 -38.30 -8.01 24.90
CA GLY A 496 -37.19 -7.68 23.99
C GLY A 496 -36.08 -8.74 23.98
N VAL A 497 -35.04 -8.50 23.18
CA VAL A 497 -33.87 -9.38 23.08
C VAL A 497 -32.65 -8.63 23.59
N PRO A 498 -31.97 -9.10 24.65
CA PRO A 498 -30.76 -8.45 25.15
C PRO A 498 -29.55 -8.76 24.25
N CYS A 499 -28.65 -7.77 24.12
CA CYS A 499 -27.34 -7.99 23.52
C CYS A 499 -26.30 -8.32 24.58
N ASN A 500 -26.06 -9.60 24.82
CA ASN A 500 -25.06 -10.10 25.79
C ASN A 500 -23.60 -9.81 25.37
N VAL A 501 -23.38 -9.09 24.27
CA VAL A 501 -22.06 -8.64 23.79
C VAL A 501 -21.85 -7.14 24.03
N CYS A 502 -22.91 -6.33 24.09
CA CYS A 502 -22.86 -4.87 24.24
C CYS A 502 -23.58 -4.46 25.53
N ASP A 503 -22.96 -4.80 26.67
CA ASP A 503 -23.39 -4.40 28.03
C ASP A 503 -24.87 -4.68 28.35
N ASN A 504 -25.41 -5.73 27.72
CA ASN A 504 -26.78 -6.21 27.94
C ASN A 504 -27.89 -5.21 27.56
N GLU A 505 -27.65 -4.36 26.56
CA GLU A 505 -28.67 -3.45 26.01
C GLU A 505 -29.93 -4.23 25.57
N SER A 506 -31.10 -3.85 26.09
CA SER A 506 -32.38 -4.48 25.75
C SER A 506 -32.94 -3.91 24.45
N LEU A 507 -33.09 -4.76 23.43
CA LEU A 507 -33.62 -4.37 22.12
C LEU A 507 -35.11 -4.71 22.06
N GLU A 508 -35.95 -3.73 22.36
CA GLU A 508 -37.41 -3.89 22.53
C GLU A 508 -38.16 -4.23 21.24
N HIS A 509 -37.64 -3.82 20.07
CA HIS A 509 -38.31 -3.94 18.78
C HIS A 509 -37.42 -4.58 17.69
N LYS A 510 -38.05 -5.21 16.70
CA LYS A 510 -37.33 -5.82 15.55
C LYS A 510 -36.47 -4.79 14.79
N SER A 511 -36.96 -3.56 14.70
CA SER A 511 -36.25 -2.44 14.05
C SER A 511 -34.99 -2.03 14.81
N THR A 512 -35.06 -1.91 16.14
CA THR A 512 -33.91 -1.55 16.98
C THR A 512 -32.86 -2.65 16.95
N LEU A 513 -33.27 -3.93 16.95
CA LEU A 513 -32.36 -5.06 16.79
C LEU A 513 -31.59 -5.04 15.46
N VAL A 514 -32.24 -4.73 14.34
CA VAL A 514 -31.57 -4.68 13.03
C VAL A 514 -30.60 -3.50 12.94
N ILE A 515 -30.95 -2.35 13.52
CA ILE A 515 -30.08 -1.16 13.58
C ILE A 515 -28.86 -1.43 14.47
N HIS A 516 -29.06 -2.03 15.65
CA HIS A 516 -27.97 -2.41 16.55
C HIS A 516 -27.04 -3.44 15.90
N ALA A 517 -27.58 -4.45 15.21
CA ALA A 517 -26.80 -5.44 14.46
C ALA A 517 -25.95 -4.83 13.34
N GLU A 518 -26.39 -3.72 12.74
CA GLU A 518 -25.64 -2.95 11.74
C GLU A 518 -24.54 -2.10 12.40
N ARG A 519 -24.90 -1.28 13.39
CA ARG A 519 -24.00 -0.27 13.97
C ARG A 519 -22.96 -0.84 14.93
N ALA A 520 -23.37 -1.73 15.83
CA ALA A 520 -22.48 -2.28 16.86
C ALA A 520 -21.72 -3.53 16.39
N HIS A 521 -22.32 -4.30 15.48
CA HIS A 521 -21.81 -5.62 15.09
C HIS A 521 -21.58 -5.81 13.59
N GLY A 522 -21.99 -4.91 12.69
CA GLY A 522 -21.76 -5.08 11.24
C GLY A 522 -22.30 -6.39 10.63
N THR A 523 -23.28 -7.02 11.27
CA THR A 523 -23.81 -8.37 10.96
C THR A 523 -24.81 -8.35 9.77
N VAL A 524 -25.42 -7.19 9.51
CA VAL A 524 -26.44 -7.00 8.46
C VAL A 524 -25.96 -5.96 7.44
N VAL A 525 -26.31 -6.18 6.17
CA VAL A 525 -26.05 -5.25 5.05
C VAL A 525 -27.36 -4.59 4.62
N ARG A 526 -27.44 -3.27 4.45
CA ARG A 526 -28.59 -2.65 3.78
C ARG A 526 -28.54 -2.91 2.27
N GLY A 527 -29.52 -3.64 1.76
CA GLY A 527 -29.86 -3.72 0.33
C GLY A 527 -31.34 -3.45 0.09
N HIS A 528 -31.74 -3.30 -1.18
CA HIS A 528 -33.10 -2.95 -1.63
C HIS A 528 -34.22 -3.81 -1.00
N THR A 529 -33.93 -5.05 -0.65
CA THR A 529 -34.88 -6.00 -0.04
C THR A 529 -35.19 -5.67 1.43
N GLN A 530 -34.27 -5.04 2.16
CA GLN A 530 -34.44 -4.67 3.57
C GLN A 530 -35.13 -3.32 3.76
N GLU A 531 -34.96 -2.36 2.85
CA GLU A 531 -35.81 -1.16 2.84
C GLU A 531 -37.28 -1.52 2.68
N ARG A 532 -37.58 -2.56 1.88
CA ARG A 532 -38.94 -3.07 1.72
C ARG A 532 -39.49 -3.73 3.00
N LEU A 533 -38.65 -4.50 3.71
CA LEU A 533 -39.01 -5.15 4.98
C LEU A 533 -39.16 -4.15 6.14
N ALA A 534 -38.31 -3.12 6.21
CA ALA A 534 -38.42 -2.04 7.18
C ALA A 534 -39.69 -1.20 6.97
N ARG A 535 -40.07 -0.93 5.71
CA ARG A 535 -41.36 -0.29 5.38
C ARG A 535 -42.57 -1.18 5.72
N GLN A 536 -42.48 -2.48 5.48
CA GLN A 536 -43.57 -3.43 5.81
C GLN A 536 -43.78 -3.59 7.32
N LEU A 537 -42.70 -3.56 8.12
CA LEU A 537 -42.79 -3.65 9.58
C LEU A 537 -43.24 -2.32 10.23
N ASN A 538 -42.87 -1.17 9.66
CA ASN A 538 -43.36 0.14 10.13
C ASN A 538 -44.82 0.41 9.74
N ALA A 539 -45.33 -0.19 8.66
CA ALA A 539 -46.73 -0.02 8.24
C ALA A 539 -47.74 -0.62 9.23
N ALA A 540 -47.35 -1.63 10.02
CA ALA A 540 -48.20 -2.24 11.05
C ALA A 540 -48.39 -1.35 12.29
N MET A 541 -47.59 -0.30 12.47
CA MET A 541 -47.73 0.67 13.57
C MET A 541 -48.65 1.86 13.24
N PHE A 542 -49.03 2.04 11.97
CA PHE A 542 -49.79 3.22 11.49
C PHE A 542 -51.07 2.87 10.73
N ALA A 543 -51.68 1.71 11.01
CA ALA A 543 -53.06 1.47 10.58
C ALA A 543 -53.99 2.40 11.40
N PRO A 544 -54.84 3.22 10.75
CA PRO A 544 -55.76 4.10 11.48
C PRO A 544 -56.74 3.23 12.29
N ARG A 545 -56.92 3.58 13.57
CA ARG A 545 -58.07 3.08 14.35
C ARG A 545 -59.33 3.54 13.61
N VAL A 546 -60.14 2.58 13.16
CA VAL A 546 -61.50 2.84 12.74
C VAL A 546 -62.29 3.05 14.04
N ASP A 547 -62.74 4.28 14.26
CA ASP A 547 -63.73 4.60 15.28
C ASP A 547 -65.08 4.01 14.84
N GLU A 548 -65.63 3.10 15.64
CA GLU A 548 -67.07 2.78 15.65
C GLU A 548 -67.61 3.16 17.04
N HIS A 549 -68.79 3.77 17.02
CA HIS A 549 -69.55 4.31 18.15
C HIS A 549 -69.74 3.36 19.34
#